data_AF-A0A8U0QPG1-F1
#
_entry.id   AF-A0A8U0QPG1-F1
#
_cell.length_a   1.000
_cell.length_b   1.000
_cell.length_c   1.000
_cell.angle_alpha   90.00
_cell.angle_beta   90.00
_cell.angle_gamma   90.00
#
_symmetry.space_group_name_H-M   'P 1'
#
loop_
_entity.id
_entity.type
_entity.pdbx_description
1 polymer ?
#
loop_
_entity_poly.entity_id
_entity_poly.type
_entity_poly.pdbx_seq_one_letter_code
_entity_poly.pdbx_strand_id
1 'polypeptide(L)'
;MPAALLRPRVPLAQTNLISTLLLSLCLHTGSVTGGIMKADEIQNGGVDTISHSLALVQRLEALLAQGNGSDVALRVQTVGAEQVKVIQAHSLMLSLQSPVFEELLLSHNGTTLVLLETAECAAVFDKFIRYLYCGEISLCLEQATSLHKLATKYRVQGLQQGVTQYMTQNLASNSPSGHVVEWYQYALQTGDVALRDSCLQYLSWNLSSVLQSGEWTHVSNDLLMTLLQRSDLILQSEMELFAALEAWINQNEPDALTAENALRAIRYAMMPPLELFRLQTQSPVLARYQESVRDLLYQSYQFHSASPLHMAKYFDVNCSLFMPRNYLSPAWGSPWVINNPMRDDRSTSFQTQLGPSGHDANKRVTWNSLFSPRWLPLSMRPMYSEQGSTQPTRVDGGRLRIIITPATSSADFAGVSFQKTVVVMARKQGKMVVRHVYNFHQSTEETGDFLVEADLHRKTSEYLVDGSLHLHIVVKPLYQTLIATKK
;
A
#
# COMPACT_ATOMS: atom_id res chain seq x y z
N MET A 1 -59.15 -29.73 0.85
CA MET A 1 -58.68 -28.59 0.01
C MET A 1 -57.44 -27.99 0.66
N PRO A 2 -56.59 -27.27 -0.09
CA PRO A 2 -56.07 -27.60 -1.42
C PRO A 2 -54.94 -28.65 -1.21
N ALA A 3 -53.76 -28.71 -1.85
CA ALA A 3 -53.22 -28.19 -3.11
C ALA A 3 -52.28 -29.26 -3.72
N ALA A 4 -51.86 -29.08 -4.96
CA ALA A 4 -50.69 -29.77 -5.55
C ALA A 4 -49.79 -28.71 -6.21
N LEU A 5 -48.48 -28.74 -5.94
CA LEU A 5 -47.48 -27.97 -6.69
C LEU A 5 -46.18 -28.77 -6.88
N LEU A 6 -45.55 -28.53 -8.03
CA LEU A 6 -44.50 -29.36 -8.62
C LEU A 6 -43.14 -29.23 -7.90
N ARG A 7 -42.39 -30.33 -7.84
CA ARG A 7 -40.93 -30.29 -7.62
C ARG A 7 -40.19 -30.30 -8.97
N PRO A 8 -39.30 -29.35 -9.27
CA PRO A 8 -38.31 -29.51 -10.32
C PRO A 8 -37.16 -30.42 -9.84
N ARG A 9 -36.60 -31.21 -10.76
CA ARG A 9 -35.42 -32.07 -10.50
C ARG A 9 -34.14 -31.23 -10.51
N VAL A 10 -33.25 -31.47 -9.55
CA VAL A 10 -31.85 -31.03 -9.58
C VAL A 10 -30.97 -32.25 -9.89
N PRO A 11 -30.11 -32.21 -10.93
CA PRO A 11 -29.09 -33.23 -11.12
C PRO A 11 -27.83 -32.91 -10.30
N LEU A 12 -27.26 -33.95 -9.68
CA LEU A 12 -25.92 -33.87 -9.09
C LEU A 12 -24.85 -33.94 -10.18
N ALA A 13 -23.78 -33.16 -10.03
CA ALA A 13 -22.48 -33.47 -10.63
C ALA A 13 -21.37 -32.92 -9.71
N GLN A 14 -20.60 -33.83 -9.10
CA GLN A 14 -19.43 -33.49 -8.29
C GLN A 14 -18.14 -33.74 -9.07
N THR A 15 -17.16 -32.87 -8.81
CA THR A 15 -15.71 -33.09 -8.85
C THR A 15 -14.96 -33.36 -10.17
N ASN A 16 -14.12 -32.36 -10.49
CA ASN A 16 -12.69 -32.47 -10.79
C ASN A 16 -12.22 -33.03 -12.15
N LEU A 17 -11.74 -32.11 -13.00
CA LEU A 17 -10.29 -31.96 -13.22
C LEU A 17 -9.99 -30.53 -13.76
N ILE A 18 -9.21 -29.74 -13.02
CA ILE A 18 -8.65 -28.47 -13.52
C ILE A 18 -7.14 -28.56 -13.40
N SER A 19 -6.46 -28.48 -14.54
CA SER A 19 -5.05 -28.12 -14.61
C SER A 19 -4.86 -27.11 -15.74
N THR A 20 -4.35 -25.93 -15.37
CA THR A 20 -3.43 -25.10 -16.18
C THR A 20 -3.78 -24.83 -17.66
N LEU A 21 -4.20 -23.60 -17.97
CA LEU A 21 -3.30 -22.63 -18.61
C LEU A 21 -3.85 -21.19 -18.50
N LEU A 22 -2.95 -20.20 -18.56
CA LEU A 22 -3.22 -18.77 -18.43
C LEU A 22 -2.96 -18.02 -19.76
N LEU A 23 -3.63 -16.87 -19.89
CA LEU A 23 -3.20 -15.67 -20.64
C LEU A 23 -3.01 -15.75 -22.17
N SER A 24 -4.04 -15.30 -22.90
CA SER A 24 -3.86 -14.31 -23.99
C SER A 24 -5.16 -13.50 -24.21
N LEU A 25 -5.29 -12.34 -23.57
CA LEU A 25 -6.41 -11.42 -23.79
C LEU A 25 -6.11 -10.52 -25.00
N CYS A 26 -6.47 -10.95 -26.21
CA CYS A 26 -6.40 -10.10 -27.40
C CYS A 26 -7.65 -9.23 -27.49
N LEU A 27 -7.52 -7.96 -27.09
CA LEU A 27 -8.54 -6.92 -27.29
C LEU A 27 -8.86 -6.78 -28.78
N HIS A 28 -10.03 -7.26 -29.20
CA HIS A 28 -10.58 -6.97 -30.53
C HIS A 28 -11.26 -5.60 -30.51
N THR A 29 -10.60 -4.57 -31.03
CA THR A 29 -11.27 -3.32 -31.41
C THR A 29 -12.03 -3.52 -32.72
N GLY A 30 -13.31 -3.10 -32.74
CA GLY A 30 -14.19 -3.28 -33.90
C GLY A 30 -13.71 -2.56 -35.15
N SER A 31 -13.91 -3.19 -36.31
CA SER A 31 -13.58 -2.65 -37.62
C SER A 31 -14.52 -1.49 -38.00
N VAL A 32 -13.97 -0.28 -38.13
CA VAL A 32 -14.54 0.79 -38.97
C VAL A 32 -13.68 0.90 -40.22
N THR A 33 -14.30 0.82 -41.39
CA THR A 33 -13.60 0.75 -42.68
C THR A 33 -13.04 2.10 -43.11
N GLY A 34 -11.74 2.31 -42.92
CA GLY A 34 -11.00 3.46 -43.45
C GLY A 34 -9.53 3.13 -43.73
N GLY A 35 -9.15 3.07 -45.01
CA GLY A 35 -7.75 3.17 -45.45
C GLY A 35 -6.73 2.19 -44.83
N ILE A 36 -6.93 0.87 -44.94
CA ILE A 36 -5.92 -0.10 -44.50
C ILE A 36 -4.71 -0.07 -45.45
N MET A 37 -3.64 0.63 -45.06
CA MET A 37 -2.29 0.18 -45.43
C MET A 37 -1.95 -1.01 -44.53
N LYS A 38 -1.89 -2.22 -45.11
CA LYS A 38 -1.34 -3.37 -44.40
C LYS A 38 0.13 -3.11 -44.11
N ALA A 39 0.47 -3.04 -42.83
CA ALA A 39 1.84 -3.30 -42.41
C ALA A 39 2.05 -4.82 -42.47
N ASP A 40 2.70 -5.31 -43.52
CA ASP A 40 3.10 -6.72 -43.60
C ASP A 40 4.24 -6.95 -42.59
N GLU A 41 3.98 -7.77 -41.56
CA GLU A 41 5.00 -8.23 -40.62
C GLU A 41 5.97 -9.20 -41.31
N ILE A 42 7.00 -8.64 -41.95
CA ILE A 42 8.11 -9.43 -42.50
C ILE A 42 8.98 -9.89 -41.34
N GLN A 43 8.83 -11.16 -40.94
CA GLN A 43 9.75 -11.78 -39.99
C GLN A 43 11.11 -12.09 -40.65
N ASN A 44 12.16 -11.62 -39.99
CA ASN A 44 13.52 -12.15 -40.02
C ASN A 44 14.35 -11.99 -41.33
N GLY A 45 14.68 -10.73 -41.62
CA GLY A 45 15.94 -10.32 -42.25
C GLY A 45 16.44 -9.06 -41.53
N GLY A 46 17.74 -8.74 -41.60
CA GLY A 46 18.27 -7.52 -40.99
C GLY A 46 17.73 -6.25 -41.66
N VAL A 47 16.63 -5.70 -41.16
CA VAL A 47 16.01 -4.46 -41.67
C VAL A 47 16.46 -3.29 -40.80
N ASP A 48 17.42 -2.51 -41.30
CA ASP A 48 17.83 -1.26 -40.67
C ASP A 48 16.67 -0.26 -40.67
N THR A 49 16.11 0.02 -39.49
CA THR A 49 14.93 0.89 -39.36
C THR A 49 15.37 2.34 -39.12
N ILE A 50 15.20 3.21 -40.13
CA ILE A 50 15.49 4.65 -39.98
C ILE A 50 14.33 5.31 -39.21
N SER A 51 14.53 5.60 -37.93
CA SER A 51 13.54 6.29 -37.10
C SER A 51 13.74 7.81 -37.11
N HIS A 52 12.67 8.53 -37.47
CA HIS A 52 12.58 9.98 -37.35
C HIS A 52 11.47 10.42 -36.37
N SER A 53 11.00 9.51 -35.50
CA SER A 53 9.87 9.76 -34.60
C SER A 53 10.08 10.97 -33.69
N LEU A 54 11.26 11.10 -33.07
CA LEU A 54 11.60 12.24 -32.20
C LEU A 54 11.56 13.58 -32.94
N ALA A 55 12.06 13.62 -34.18
CA ALA A 55 12.03 14.83 -35.00
C ALA A 55 10.60 15.19 -35.46
N LEU A 56 9.73 14.20 -35.63
CA LEU A 56 8.31 14.41 -35.89
C LEU A 56 7.59 14.98 -34.66
N VAL A 57 7.85 14.42 -33.47
CA VAL A 57 7.32 14.92 -32.19
C VAL A 57 7.73 16.38 -31.94
N GLN A 58 8.99 16.73 -32.15
CA GLN A 58 9.48 18.12 -32.05
C GLN A 58 8.78 19.07 -33.04
N ARG A 59 8.46 18.61 -34.25
CA ARG A 59 7.69 19.41 -35.22
C ARG A 59 6.23 19.59 -34.80
N LEU A 60 5.60 18.59 -34.19
CA LEU A 60 4.24 18.70 -33.64
C LEU A 60 4.20 19.68 -32.45
N GLU A 61 5.20 19.65 -31.58
CA GLU A 61 5.34 20.63 -30.49
C GLU A 61 5.51 22.06 -31.03
N ALA A 62 6.39 22.26 -32.02
CA ALA A 62 6.59 23.55 -32.65
C ALA A 62 5.32 24.06 -33.37
N LEU A 63 4.53 23.16 -33.96
CA LEU A 63 3.26 23.46 -34.62
C LEU A 63 2.18 23.91 -33.62
N LEU A 64 2.09 23.29 -32.43
CA LEU A 64 1.25 23.78 -31.33
C LEU A 64 1.72 25.16 -30.84
N ALA A 65 3.03 25.36 -30.66
CA ALA A 65 3.59 26.62 -30.15
C ALA A 65 3.43 27.80 -31.13
N GLN A 66 3.47 27.54 -32.44
CA GLN A 66 3.32 28.56 -33.48
C GLN A 66 1.85 28.81 -33.87
N GLY A 67 0.94 27.85 -33.63
CA GLY A 67 -0.46 27.94 -34.08
C GLY A 67 -0.64 27.89 -35.61
N ASN A 68 0.39 27.49 -36.35
CA ASN A 68 0.40 27.51 -37.81
C ASN A 68 -0.53 26.42 -38.37
N GLY A 69 -1.69 26.82 -38.90
CA GLY A 69 -2.70 25.92 -39.46
C GLY A 69 -3.77 25.46 -38.46
N SER A 70 -3.88 26.11 -37.30
CA SER A 70 -4.94 25.82 -36.31
C SER A 70 -6.33 26.10 -36.87
N ASP A 71 -7.20 25.09 -36.83
CA ASP A 71 -8.61 25.16 -37.23
C ASP A 71 -9.56 25.37 -36.03
N VAL A 72 -9.08 25.18 -34.80
CA VAL A 72 -9.86 25.27 -33.55
C VAL A 72 -9.17 26.14 -32.50
N ALA A 73 -9.90 27.10 -31.95
CA ALA A 73 -9.52 27.85 -30.75
C ALA A 73 -10.21 27.26 -29.50
N LEU A 74 -9.43 26.68 -28.59
CA LEU A 74 -9.90 26.22 -27.28
C LEU A 74 -9.95 27.41 -26.31
N ARG A 75 -11.15 27.78 -25.84
CA ARG A 75 -11.38 28.76 -24.79
C ARG A 75 -11.63 28.06 -23.46
N VAL A 76 -10.60 27.94 -22.64
CA VAL A 76 -10.70 27.39 -21.28
C VAL A 76 -11.14 28.50 -20.34
N GLN A 77 -12.34 28.37 -19.78
CA GLN A 77 -12.93 29.30 -18.81
C GLN A 77 -12.90 28.66 -17.42
N THR A 78 -12.48 29.43 -16.41
CA THR A 78 -12.51 29.01 -15.02
C THR A 78 -13.90 29.20 -14.39
N VAL A 79 -14.43 28.17 -13.72
CA VAL A 79 -15.62 28.30 -12.88
C VAL A 79 -15.35 29.33 -11.77
N GLY A 80 -16.04 30.48 -11.81
CA GLY A 80 -15.99 31.51 -10.77
C GLY A 80 -14.94 32.63 -10.94
N ALA A 81 -14.18 32.65 -12.05
CA ALA A 81 -13.26 33.76 -12.36
C ALA A 81 -13.21 34.04 -13.87
N GLU A 82 -12.94 35.29 -14.27
CA GLU A 82 -12.82 35.70 -15.68
C GLU A 82 -11.49 35.30 -16.35
N GLN A 83 -10.75 34.32 -15.81
CA GLN A 83 -9.55 33.83 -16.46
C GLN A 83 -9.92 32.94 -17.66
N VAL A 84 -9.79 33.52 -18.86
CA VAL A 84 -9.99 32.83 -20.13
C VAL A 84 -8.63 32.57 -20.77
N LYS A 85 -8.13 31.33 -20.70
CA LYS A 85 -7.00 30.90 -21.54
C LYS A 85 -7.52 30.56 -22.93
N VAL A 86 -6.88 31.10 -23.97
CA VAL A 86 -7.17 30.76 -25.38
C VAL A 86 -5.98 30.02 -25.96
N ILE A 87 -6.19 28.80 -26.45
CA ILE A 87 -5.16 27.95 -27.04
C ILE A 87 -5.57 27.63 -28.48
N GLN A 88 -4.71 27.96 -29.45
CA GLN A 88 -4.91 27.55 -30.84
C GLN A 88 -4.47 26.11 -31.02
N ALA A 89 -5.30 25.28 -31.64
CA ALA A 89 -5.11 23.84 -31.74
C ALA A 89 -5.65 23.30 -33.08
N HIS A 90 -5.37 22.02 -33.32
CA HIS A 90 -5.67 21.29 -34.53
C HIS A 90 -6.68 20.18 -34.18
N SER A 91 -7.87 20.24 -34.76
CA SER A 91 -9.00 19.33 -34.52
C SER A 91 -8.57 17.87 -34.58
N LEU A 92 -7.85 17.51 -35.66
CA LEU A 92 -7.32 16.17 -35.92
C LEU A 92 -6.43 15.62 -34.79
N MET A 93 -5.60 16.45 -34.17
CA MET A 93 -4.70 16.00 -33.09
C MET A 93 -5.45 15.80 -31.78
N LEU A 94 -6.50 16.59 -31.53
CA LEU A 94 -7.34 16.47 -30.34
C LEU A 94 -8.25 15.23 -30.44
N SER A 95 -8.91 15.02 -31.59
CA SER A 95 -9.80 13.87 -31.80
C SER A 95 -9.05 12.54 -31.79
N LEU A 96 -7.86 12.48 -32.41
CA LEU A 96 -7.02 11.26 -32.43
C LEU A 96 -6.65 10.76 -31.02
N GLN A 97 -6.49 11.67 -30.05
CA GLN A 97 -6.03 11.34 -28.69
C GLN A 97 -7.15 11.29 -27.65
N SER A 98 -8.35 11.78 -27.99
CA SER A 98 -9.47 11.88 -27.07
C SER A 98 -10.81 11.70 -27.81
N PRO A 99 -11.58 10.65 -27.51
CA PRO A 99 -12.92 10.49 -28.09
C PRO A 99 -13.87 11.59 -27.59
N VAL A 100 -13.59 12.21 -26.45
CA VAL A 100 -14.38 13.34 -25.94
C VAL A 100 -14.14 14.60 -26.77
N PHE A 101 -12.91 14.87 -27.20
CA PHE A 101 -12.68 15.93 -28.18
C PHE A 101 -13.26 15.59 -29.55
N GLU A 102 -13.20 14.34 -30.00
CA GLU A 102 -13.87 13.91 -31.24
C GLU A 102 -15.39 14.20 -31.18
N GLU A 103 -16.10 13.75 -30.14
CA GLU A 103 -17.53 14.02 -29.93
C GLU A 103 -17.84 15.54 -29.86
N LEU A 104 -17.03 16.32 -29.13
CA LEU A 104 -17.21 17.76 -28.98
C LEU A 104 -16.94 18.54 -30.28
N LEU A 105 -15.99 18.09 -31.11
CA LEU A 105 -15.63 18.74 -32.36
C LEU A 105 -16.57 18.34 -33.52
N LEU A 106 -17.12 17.13 -33.49
CA LEU A 106 -18.16 16.70 -34.43
C LEU A 106 -19.53 17.36 -34.16
N SER A 107 -19.85 17.61 -32.89
CA SER A 107 -21.12 18.26 -32.50
C SER A 107 -21.10 19.79 -32.60
N HIS A 108 -19.92 20.42 -32.71
CA HIS A 108 -19.77 21.87 -32.71
C HIS A 108 -19.37 22.42 -34.07
N ASN A 109 -20.29 23.13 -34.73
CA ASN A 109 -20.07 23.74 -36.06
C ASN A 109 -19.22 25.03 -36.05
N GLY A 110 -18.57 25.37 -34.92
CA GLY A 110 -17.84 26.63 -34.74
C GLY A 110 -16.35 26.44 -34.53
N THR A 111 -15.54 27.38 -35.03
CA THR A 111 -14.07 27.39 -34.88
C THR A 111 -13.57 27.66 -33.45
N THR A 112 -14.47 27.87 -32.49
CA THR A 112 -14.12 28.19 -31.09
C THR A 112 -14.87 27.29 -30.14
N LEU A 113 -14.16 26.39 -29.46
CA LEU A 113 -14.71 25.46 -28.48
C LEU A 113 -14.57 26.07 -27.08
N VAL A 114 -15.67 26.22 -26.34
CA VAL A 114 -15.64 26.73 -24.96
C VAL A 114 -15.63 25.56 -23.97
N LEU A 115 -14.61 25.51 -23.11
CA LEU A 115 -14.38 24.46 -22.13
C LEU A 115 -14.45 25.06 -20.72
N LEU A 116 -15.30 24.49 -19.87
CA LEU A 116 -15.44 24.92 -18.48
C LEU A 116 -14.63 23.99 -17.56
N GLU A 117 -13.68 24.57 -16.83
CA GLU A 117 -12.77 23.85 -15.91
C GLU A 117 -12.67 24.54 -14.55
N THR A 118 -12.21 23.80 -13.53
CA THR A 118 -11.78 24.40 -12.26
C THR A 118 -10.49 25.19 -12.44
N ALA A 119 -10.22 26.15 -11.54
CA ALA A 119 -9.00 26.97 -11.59
C ALA A 119 -7.71 26.12 -11.61
N GLU A 120 -7.64 25.07 -10.78
CA GLU A 120 -6.56 24.09 -10.76
C GLU A 120 -6.32 23.43 -12.14
N CYS A 121 -7.39 22.94 -12.78
CA CYS A 121 -7.32 22.26 -14.06
C CYS A 121 -6.96 23.24 -15.19
N ALA A 122 -7.53 24.45 -15.19
CA ALA A 122 -7.19 25.50 -16.13
C ALA A 122 -5.72 25.95 -16.00
N ALA A 123 -5.15 25.94 -14.79
CA ALA A 123 -3.75 26.27 -14.56
C ALA A 123 -2.79 25.30 -15.27
N VAL A 124 -3.11 23.99 -15.33
CA VAL A 124 -2.28 22.95 -15.96
C VAL A 124 -2.73 22.54 -17.37
N PHE A 125 -3.77 23.18 -17.92
CA PHE A 125 -4.40 22.77 -19.18
C PHE A 125 -3.47 22.87 -20.40
N ASP A 126 -2.54 23.83 -20.42
CA ASP A 126 -1.50 23.95 -21.45
C ASP A 126 -0.58 22.72 -21.49
N LYS A 127 -0.14 22.21 -20.33
CA LYS A 127 0.60 20.94 -20.22
C LYS A 127 -0.22 19.75 -20.72
N PHE A 128 -1.52 19.72 -20.42
CA PHE A 128 -2.41 18.67 -20.89
C PHE A 128 -2.54 18.68 -22.42
N ILE A 129 -2.77 19.84 -23.05
CA ILE A 129 -2.83 19.94 -24.52
C ILE A 129 -1.47 19.61 -25.13
N ARG A 130 -0.35 20.07 -24.56
CA ARG A 130 1.00 19.69 -24.99
C ARG A 130 1.17 18.17 -25.03
N TYR A 131 0.76 17.46 -23.99
CA TYR A 131 0.82 15.99 -23.93
C TYR A 131 0.11 15.32 -25.11
N LEU A 132 -1.03 15.85 -25.58
CA LEU A 132 -1.74 15.28 -26.75
C LEU A 132 -0.93 15.39 -28.06
N TYR A 133 0.01 16.33 -28.17
CA TYR A 133 0.84 16.50 -29.36
C TYR A 133 2.15 15.71 -29.29
N CYS A 134 2.77 15.60 -28.11
CA CYS A 134 4.11 15.02 -27.97
C CYS A 134 4.23 13.78 -27.07
N GLY A 135 3.17 13.38 -26.37
CA GLY A 135 3.14 12.19 -25.49
C GLY A 135 4.00 12.32 -24.22
N GLU A 136 4.58 13.50 -23.96
CA GLU A 136 5.45 13.78 -22.82
C GLU A 136 4.84 14.89 -21.95
N ILE A 137 4.93 14.73 -20.62
CA ILE A 137 4.47 15.73 -19.65
C ILE A 137 5.39 15.80 -18.43
N SER A 138 5.80 17.01 -18.07
CA SER A 138 6.53 17.29 -16.83
C SER A 138 5.54 17.67 -15.73
N LEU A 139 5.55 16.96 -14.61
CA LEU A 139 4.53 17.06 -13.58
C LEU A 139 5.12 17.12 -12.16
N CYS A 140 4.38 17.76 -11.25
CA CYS A 140 4.73 17.96 -9.84
C CYS A 140 3.65 17.35 -8.95
N LEU A 141 3.94 17.12 -7.66
CA LEU A 141 3.01 16.49 -6.71
C LEU A 141 1.63 17.19 -6.68
N GLU A 142 1.63 18.52 -6.52
CA GLU A 142 0.42 19.36 -6.49
C GLU A 142 -0.40 19.29 -7.79
N GLN A 143 0.27 19.11 -8.93
CA GLN A 143 -0.36 19.09 -10.25
C GLN A 143 -0.96 17.72 -10.61
N ALA A 144 -0.58 16.65 -9.90
CA ALA A 144 -0.98 15.28 -10.23
C ALA A 144 -2.51 15.13 -10.20
N THR A 145 -3.17 15.65 -9.16
CA THR A 145 -4.63 15.58 -9.00
C THR A 145 -5.36 16.27 -10.16
N SER A 146 -4.92 17.47 -10.56
CA SER A 146 -5.53 18.25 -11.65
C SER A 146 -5.30 17.61 -13.01
N LEU A 147 -4.11 17.06 -13.26
CA LEU A 147 -3.80 16.32 -14.49
C LEU A 147 -4.58 15.01 -14.59
N HIS A 148 -4.75 14.27 -13.49
CA HIS A 148 -5.60 13.08 -13.47
C HIS A 148 -7.08 13.43 -13.71
N LYS A 149 -7.60 14.52 -13.10
CA LYS A 149 -8.97 15.04 -13.36
C LYS A 149 -9.17 15.30 -14.86
N LEU A 150 -8.22 15.97 -15.53
CA LEU A 150 -8.28 16.21 -16.98
C LEU A 150 -8.21 14.90 -17.78
N ALA A 151 -7.27 14.00 -17.46
CA ALA A 151 -7.12 12.72 -18.16
C ALA A 151 -8.40 11.88 -18.10
N THR A 152 -9.05 11.79 -16.93
CA THR A 152 -10.34 11.10 -16.77
C THR A 152 -11.46 11.81 -17.53
N LYS A 153 -11.57 13.15 -17.43
CA LYS A 153 -12.64 13.94 -18.10
C LYS A 153 -12.59 13.80 -19.62
N TYR A 154 -11.40 13.87 -20.21
CA TYR A 154 -11.17 13.75 -21.65
C TYR A 154 -10.86 12.31 -22.11
N ARG A 155 -10.99 11.31 -21.22
CA ARG A 155 -10.78 9.86 -21.48
C ARG A 155 -9.40 9.50 -22.07
N VAL A 156 -8.35 10.24 -21.71
CA VAL A 156 -6.98 10.02 -22.18
C VAL A 156 -6.30 8.94 -21.33
N GLN A 157 -6.57 7.67 -21.65
CA GLN A 157 -6.17 6.49 -20.86
C GLN A 157 -4.68 6.42 -20.55
N GLY A 158 -3.80 6.69 -21.53
CA GLY A 158 -2.35 6.63 -21.33
C GLY A 158 -1.85 7.65 -20.30
N LEU A 159 -2.40 8.87 -20.32
CA LEU A 159 -2.08 9.89 -19.33
C LEU A 159 -2.64 9.52 -17.96
N GLN A 160 -3.88 9.01 -17.91
CA GLN A 160 -4.51 8.59 -16.67
C GLN A 160 -3.65 7.54 -15.95
N GLN A 161 -3.28 6.46 -16.65
CA GLN A 161 -2.45 5.38 -16.12
C GLN A 161 -1.06 5.87 -15.70
N GLY A 162 -0.42 6.73 -16.50
CA GLY A 162 0.89 7.32 -16.19
C GLY A 162 0.84 8.20 -14.93
N VAL A 163 -0.22 8.99 -14.73
CA VAL A 163 -0.39 9.82 -13.53
C VAL A 163 -0.73 8.98 -12.30
N THR A 164 -1.60 7.95 -12.41
CA THR A 164 -1.85 7.00 -11.31
C THR A 164 -0.57 6.26 -10.91
N GLN A 165 0.24 5.81 -11.88
CA GLN A 165 1.54 5.20 -11.62
C GLN A 165 2.48 6.17 -10.91
N TYR A 166 2.56 7.43 -11.36
CA TYR A 166 3.36 8.46 -10.68
C TYR A 166 2.89 8.69 -9.24
N MET A 167 1.58 8.82 -9.00
CA MET A 167 1.02 9.01 -7.65
C MET A 167 1.44 7.85 -6.74
N THR A 168 1.18 6.60 -7.15
CA THR A 168 1.60 5.40 -6.41
C THR A 168 3.11 5.36 -6.16
N GLN A 169 3.92 5.76 -7.16
CA GLN A 169 5.37 5.87 -7.03
C GLN A 169 5.84 7.04 -6.16
N ASN A 170 5.00 8.03 -5.85
CA ASN A 170 5.41 9.23 -5.12
C ASN A 170 4.65 9.46 -3.79
N LEU A 171 3.88 8.48 -3.31
CA LEU A 171 3.23 8.49 -1.98
C LEU A 171 4.19 8.89 -0.85
N ALA A 172 5.39 8.32 -0.85
CA ALA A 172 6.44 8.54 0.14
C ALA A 172 7.31 9.81 -0.09
N SER A 173 6.87 10.74 -0.94
CA SER A 173 7.56 12.02 -1.12
C SER A 173 7.29 12.95 0.06
N ASN A 174 8.18 13.91 0.32
CA ASN A 174 7.92 14.91 1.35
C ASN A 174 7.05 16.04 0.78
N SER A 175 5.80 16.15 1.26
CA SER A 175 4.97 17.35 1.11
C SER A 175 4.76 18.01 2.47
N PRO A 176 4.75 19.35 2.57
CA PRO A 176 4.46 20.04 3.83
C PRO A 176 2.98 19.92 4.26
N SER A 177 2.05 19.70 3.33
CA SER A 177 0.60 19.62 3.59
C SER A 177 0.05 18.19 3.68
N GLY A 178 0.69 17.24 3.01
CA GLY A 178 0.25 15.84 2.97
C GLY A 178 -0.63 15.47 1.78
N HIS A 179 -0.02 15.34 0.62
CA HIS A 179 -0.71 14.97 -0.63
C HIS A 179 -1.38 13.59 -0.59
N VAL A 180 -0.96 12.67 0.30
CA VAL A 180 -1.51 11.30 0.31
C VAL A 180 -2.95 11.26 0.83
N VAL A 181 -3.29 12.09 1.81
CA VAL A 181 -4.67 12.18 2.32
C VAL A 181 -5.59 12.78 1.25
N GLU A 182 -5.12 13.83 0.56
CA GLU A 182 -5.82 14.42 -0.59
C GLU A 182 -6.02 13.42 -1.74
N TRP A 183 -4.97 12.67 -2.11
CA TRP A 183 -5.05 11.64 -3.16
C TRP A 183 -5.97 10.48 -2.76
N TYR A 184 -6.04 10.10 -1.48
CA TYR A 184 -7.00 9.11 -1.00
C TYR A 184 -8.44 9.62 -1.14
N GLN A 185 -8.73 10.85 -0.70
CA GLN A 185 -10.05 11.47 -0.86
C GLN A 185 -10.43 11.62 -2.34
N TYR A 186 -9.48 12.00 -3.18
CA TYR A 186 -9.67 12.09 -4.63
C TYR A 186 -9.95 10.71 -5.27
N ALA A 187 -9.21 9.67 -4.88
CA ALA A 187 -9.43 8.31 -5.35
C ALA A 187 -10.81 7.75 -4.97
N LEU A 188 -11.33 8.12 -3.79
CA LEU A 188 -12.72 7.83 -3.41
C LEU A 188 -13.74 8.54 -4.31
N GLN A 189 -13.50 9.80 -4.68
CA GLN A 189 -14.39 10.56 -5.56
C GLN A 189 -14.39 10.06 -7.00
N THR A 190 -13.25 9.58 -7.52
CA THR A 190 -13.14 9.05 -8.89
C THR A 190 -13.44 7.55 -9.00
N GLY A 191 -13.43 6.83 -7.88
CA GLY A 191 -13.57 5.37 -7.86
C GLY A 191 -12.30 4.61 -8.26
N ASP A 192 -11.12 5.26 -8.25
CA ASP A 192 -9.85 4.58 -8.49
C ASP A 192 -9.45 3.72 -7.27
N VAL A 193 -9.89 2.46 -7.32
CA VAL A 193 -9.61 1.44 -6.30
C VAL A 193 -8.10 1.21 -6.13
N ALA A 194 -7.31 1.23 -7.21
CA ALA A 194 -5.88 0.92 -7.15
C ALA A 194 -5.10 2.03 -6.44
N LEU A 195 -5.41 3.30 -6.76
CA LEU A 195 -4.84 4.45 -6.07
C LEU A 195 -5.30 4.51 -4.61
N ARG A 196 -6.60 4.32 -4.34
CA ARG A 196 -7.18 4.30 -2.98
C ARG A 196 -6.47 3.30 -2.08
N ASP A 197 -6.34 2.05 -2.55
CA ASP A 197 -5.77 0.96 -1.77
C ASP A 197 -4.26 1.17 -1.56
N SER A 198 -3.56 1.71 -2.56
CA SER A 198 -2.14 2.11 -2.45
C SER A 198 -1.92 3.22 -1.41
N CYS A 199 -2.75 4.26 -1.41
CA CYS A 199 -2.72 5.32 -0.40
C CYS A 199 -3.01 4.76 1.00
N LEU A 200 -4.05 3.94 1.16
CA LEU A 200 -4.42 3.34 2.44
C LEU A 200 -3.31 2.42 2.98
N GLN A 201 -2.67 1.64 2.12
CA GLN A 201 -1.53 0.78 2.46
C GLN A 201 -0.33 1.62 2.91
N TYR A 202 0.03 2.68 2.19
CA TYR A 202 1.12 3.59 2.59
C TYR A 202 0.84 4.23 3.97
N LEU A 203 -0.35 4.78 4.17
CA LEU A 203 -0.77 5.39 5.44
C LEU A 203 -0.74 4.36 6.58
N SER A 204 -1.15 3.11 6.33
CA SER A 204 -1.12 2.05 7.33
C SER A 204 0.31 1.66 7.73
N TRP A 205 1.21 1.54 6.76
CA TRP A 205 2.57 1.05 6.97
C TRP A 205 3.56 2.13 7.44
N ASN A 206 3.23 3.40 7.22
CA ASN A 206 4.07 4.53 7.61
C ASN A 206 3.40 5.40 8.68
N LEU A 207 2.40 4.86 9.40
CA LEU A 207 1.51 5.66 10.25
C LEU A 207 2.26 6.49 11.29
N SER A 208 3.24 5.93 12.02
CA SER A 208 4.08 6.71 12.96
C SER A 208 4.76 7.93 12.31
N SER A 209 5.16 7.81 11.03
CA SER A 209 5.72 8.90 10.22
C SER A 209 4.70 9.91 9.67
N VAL A 210 3.41 9.58 9.74
CA VAL A 210 2.24 10.41 9.39
C VAL A 210 1.68 11.11 10.65
N LEU A 211 1.65 10.43 11.80
CA LEU A 211 1.24 11.02 13.09
C LEU A 211 2.17 12.16 13.53
N GLN A 212 3.44 12.10 13.14
CA GLN A 212 4.46 13.13 13.41
C GLN A 212 4.48 14.28 12.39
N SER A 213 3.67 14.20 11.32
CA SER A 213 3.59 15.24 10.29
C SER A 213 2.24 15.96 10.33
N GLY A 214 2.15 17.10 9.63
CA GLY A 214 0.90 17.86 9.49
C GLY A 214 -0.20 17.11 8.72
N GLU A 215 0.12 15.99 8.05
CA GLU A 215 -0.87 15.24 7.25
C GLU A 215 -2.00 14.66 8.12
N TRP A 216 -1.71 14.29 9.37
CA TRP A 216 -2.67 13.66 10.26
C TRP A 216 -3.89 14.54 10.56
N THR A 217 -3.71 15.86 10.62
CA THR A 217 -4.80 16.80 10.94
C THR A 217 -5.85 16.87 9.82
N HIS A 218 -5.43 16.59 8.58
CA HIS A 218 -6.29 16.61 7.38
C HIS A 218 -7.05 15.29 7.14
N VAL A 219 -6.83 14.26 7.97
CA VAL A 219 -7.52 12.96 7.88
C VAL A 219 -9.01 13.13 8.16
N SER A 220 -9.85 12.67 7.23
CA SER A 220 -11.31 12.69 7.37
C SER A 220 -11.82 11.58 8.31
N ASN A 221 -13.02 11.79 8.87
CA ASN A 221 -13.69 10.86 9.79
C ASN A 221 -13.69 9.40 9.27
N ASP A 222 -14.05 9.21 8.00
CA ASP A 222 -14.15 7.87 7.39
C ASP A 222 -12.77 7.21 7.21
N LEU A 223 -11.74 8.00 6.83
CA LEU A 223 -10.37 7.51 6.71
C LEU A 223 -9.80 7.14 8.09
N LEU A 224 -10.06 7.97 9.11
CA LEU A 224 -9.67 7.69 10.49
C LEU A 224 -10.26 6.35 10.96
N MET A 225 -11.58 6.17 10.82
CA MET A 225 -12.24 4.92 11.22
C MET A 225 -11.71 3.71 10.44
N THR A 226 -11.47 3.87 9.13
CA THR A 226 -10.87 2.83 8.28
C THR A 226 -9.47 2.44 8.76
N LEU A 227 -8.64 3.41 9.13
CA LEU A 227 -7.30 3.17 9.69
C LEU A 227 -7.38 2.49 11.06
N LEU A 228 -8.16 3.04 12.00
CA LEU A 228 -8.25 2.54 13.38
C LEU A 228 -8.75 1.08 13.48
N GLN A 229 -9.55 0.60 12.53
CA GLN A 229 -10.01 -0.79 12.49
C GLN A 229 -8.91 -1.79 12.03
N ARG A 230 -7.89 -1.33 11.31
CA ARG A 230 -6.90 -2.20 10.64
C ARG A 230 -5.87 -2.81 11.60
N SER A 231 -5.60 -4.10 11.45
CA SER A 231 -4.63 -4.86 12.28
C SER A 231 -3.20 -4.86 11.74
N ASP A 232 -2.98 -4.33 10.54
CA ASP A 232 -1.68 -4.26 9.87
C ASP A 232 -0.97 -2.90 10.01
N LEU A 233 -1.55 -1.95 10.77
CA LEU A 233 -0.90 -0.67 11.09
C LEU A 233 0.49 -0.87 11.72
N ILE A 234 1.45 -0.08 11.27
CA ILE A 234 2.83 -0.03 11.79
C ILE A 234 3.04 1.27 12.57
N LEU A 235 3.33 1.12 13.86
CA LEU A 235 3.34 2.17 14.89
C LEU A 235 4.43 1.86 15.93
N GLN A 236 4.85 2.81 16.76
CA GLN A 236 5.72 2.51 17.91
C GLN A 236 4.95 1.73 18.99
N SER A 237 3.74 2.19 19.33
CA SER A 237 2.87 1.61 20.35
C SER A 237 1.40 2.01 20.14
N GLU A 238 0.46 1.37 20.82
CA GLU A 238 -0.95 1.83 20.82
C GLU A 238 -1.10 3.18 21.55
N MET A 239 -0.20 3.50 22.49
CA MET A 239 -0.16 4.79 23.20
C MET A 239 0.15 5.96 22.24
N GLU A 240 1.04 5.77 21.25
CA GLU A 240 1.29 6.75 20.18
C GLU A 240 0.01 7.02 19.38
N LEU A 241 -0.74 5.97 19.03
CA LEU A 241 -2.00 6.07 18.30
C LEU A 241 -3.08 6.79 19.10
N PHE A 242 -3.19 6.50 20.41
CA PHE A 242 -4.13 7.20 21.29
C PHE A 242 -3.79 8.69 21.41
N ALA A 243 -2.52 9.04 21.64
CA ALA A 243 -2.11 10.45 21.77
C ALA A 243 -2.38 11.25 20.48
N ALA A 244 -2.15 10.65 19.32
CA ALA A 244 -2.47 11.27 18.04
C ALA A 244 -3.99 11.35 17.77
N LEU A 245 -4.77 10.36 18.21
CA LEU A 245 -6.24 10.43 18.16
C LEU A 245 -6.79 11.55 19.05
N GLU A 246 -6.27 11.70 20.28
CA GLU A 246 -6.63 12.79 21.18
C GLU A 246 -6.30 14.16 20.55
N ALA A 247 -5.11 14.31 19.96
CA ALA A 247 -4.75 15.53 19.23
C ALA A 247 -5.69 15.83 18.05
N TRP A 248 -6.11 14.81 17.30
CA TRP A 248 -7.04 14.95 16.17
C TRP A 248 -8.47 15.32 16.63
N ILE A 249 -8.99 14.68 17.69
CA ILE A 249 -10.31 14.99 18.27
C ILE A 249 -10.35 16.44 18.75
N ASN A 250 -9.28 16.91 19.41
CA ASN A 250 -9.19 18.28 19.93
C ASN A 250 -9.05 19.37 18.84
N GLN A 251 -8.68 19.00 17.61
CA GLN A 251 -8.51 19.96 16.50
C GLN A 251 -9.69 19.97 15.53
N ASN A 252 -10.25 18.79 15.22
CA ASN A 252 -11.31 18.64 14.23
C ASN A 252 -12.73 18.61 14.85
N GLU A 253 -12.85 18.60 16.18
CA GLU A 253 -14.11 18.61 16.95
C GLU A 253 -15.24 17.74 16.33
N PRO A 254 -14.99 16.44 16.09
CA PRO A 254 -15.92 15.56 15.41
C PRO A 254 -17.21 15.32 16.21
N ASP A 255 -18.26 14.87 15.51
CA ASP A 255 -19.50 14.40 16.13
C ASP A 255 -19.24 13.42 17.28
N ALA A 256 -20.01 13.50 18.36
CA ALA A 256 -19.82 12.68 19.55
C ALA A 256 -19.78 11.17 19.25
N LEU A 257 -20.67 10.69 18.37
CA LEU A 257 -20.70 9.29 17.93
C LEU A 257 -19.40 8.88 17.21
N THR A 258 -18.82 9.77 16.40
CA THR A 258 -17.56 9.52 15.69
C THR A 258 -16.39 9.49 16.66
N ALA A 259 -16.33 10.42 17.63
CA ALA A 259 -15.34 10.42 18.70
C ALA A 259 -15.41 9.14 19.55
N GLU A 260 -16.60 8.73 19.97
CA GLU A 260 -16.83 7.50 20.75
C GLU A 260 -16.43 6.25 19.96
N ASN A 261 -16.81 6.13 18.69
CA ASN A 261 -16.43 5.01 17.84
C ASN A 261 -14.91 4.94 17.61
N ALA A 262 -14.24 6.08 17.42
CA ALA A 262 -12.80 6.15 17.29
C ALA A 262 -12.09 5.74 18.59
N LEU A 263 -12.54 6.25 19.73
CA LEU A 263 -12.02 5.88 21.06
C LEU A 263 -12.24 4.39 21.37
N ARG A 264 -13.37 3.79 20.95
CA ARG A 264 -13.64 2.35 21.11
C ARG A 264 -12.82 1.46 20.17
N ALA A 265 -12.23 2.01 19.11
CA ALA A 265 -11.34 1.27 18.20
C ALA A 265 -9.87 1.18 18.68
N ILE A 266 -9.51 1.89 19.75
CA ILE A 266 -8.19 1.82 20.40
C ILE A 266 -8.07 0.54 21.25
N ARG A 267 -6.92 -0.13 21.15
CA ARG A 267 -6.66 -1.41 21.82
C ARG A 267 -6.06 -1.19 23.22
N TYR A 268 -6.85 -0.69 24.16
CA TYR A 268 -6.38 -0.35 25.52
C TYR A 268 -5.64 -1.50 26.24
N ALA A 269 -6.00 -2.77 25.99
CA ALA A 269 -5.32 -3.94 26.53
C ALA A 269 -3.86 -4.13 26.04
N MET A 270 -3.43 -3.37 25.03
CA MET A 270 -2.06 -3.31 24.53
C MET A 270 -1.22 -2.19 25.17
N MET A 271 -1.80 -1.40 26.10
CA MET A 271 -1.11 -0.36 26.86
C MET A 271 -0.82 -0.83 28.28
N PRO A 272 0.37 -0.59 28.85
CA PRO A 272 0.68 -0.95 30.24
C PRO A 272 -0.31 -0.33 31.25
N PRO A 273 -0.69 -1.04 32.35
CA PRO A 273 -1.61 -0.51 33.36
C PRO A 273 -1.22 0.84 33.97
N LEU A 274 0.08 1.13 34.08
CA LEU A 274 0.57 2.42 34.57
C LEU A 274 0.31 3.57 33.58
N GLU A 275 0.34 3.28 32.27
CA GLU A 275 0.00 4.23 31.22
C GLU A 275 -1.52 4.44 31.16
N LEU A 276 -2.31 3.37 31.24
CA LEU A 276 -3.78 3.45 31.34
C LEU A 276 -4.25 4.28 32.55
N PHE A 277 -3.62 4.10 33.71
CA PHE A 277 -3.93 4.89 34.91
C PHE A 277 -3.59 6.38 34.72
N ARG A 278 -2.42 6.68 34.13
CA ARG A 278 -2.04 8.06 33.78
C ARG A 278 -3.03 8.68 32.79
N LEU A 279 -3.37 7.98 31.72
CA LEU A 279 -4.34 8.43 30.73
C LEU A 279 -5.67 8.85 31.38
N GLN A 280 -6.24 8.04 32.26
CA GLN A 280 -7.50 8.37 32.95
C GLN A 280 -7.45 9.66 33.80
N THR A 281 -6.26 10.06 34.25
CA THR A 281 -6.08 11.28 35.07
C THR A 281 -5.62 12.50 34.28
N GLN A 282 -5.05 12.30 33.08
CA GLN A 282 -4.40 13.36 32.30
C GLN A 282 -5.12 13.70 30.98
N SER A 283 -5.86 12.75 30.40
CA SER A 283 -6.56 12.93 29.12
C SER A 283 -7.91 13.65 29.32
N PRO A 284 -8.11 14.88 28.81
CA PRO A 284 -9.41 15.54 28.83
C PRO A 284 -10.44 14.81 27.95
N VAL A 285 -10.00 14.14 26.88
CA VAL A 285 -10.89 13.41 25.97
C VAL A 285 -11.44 12.14 26.66
N LEU A 286 -10.61 11.36 27.36
CA LEU A 286 -11.09 10.23 28.15
C LEU A 286 -11.96 10.66 29.34
N ALA A 287 -11.69 11.82 29.96
CA ALA A 287 -12.58 12.35 31.00
C ALA A 287 -13.98 12.68 30.44
N ARG A 288 -14.06 13.24 29.22
CA ARG A 288 -15.32 13.55 28.53
C ARG A 288 -16.09 12.31 28.10
N TYR A 289 -15.41 11.29 27.57
CA TYR A 289 -16.02 10.06 27.03
C TYR A 289 -15.86 8.84 27.95
N GLN A 290 -15.66 9.06 29.25
CA GLN A 290 -15.30 8.01 30.20
C GLN A 290 -16.32 6.87 30.26
N GLU A 291 -17.61 7.19 30.10
CA GLU A 291 -18.70 6.20 30.16
C GLU A 291 -18.63 5.22 28.98
N SER A 292 -18.43 5.75 27.77
CA SER A 292 -18.37 5.00 26.51
C SER A 292 -17.13 4.13 26.32
N VAL A 293 -16.14 4.23 27.22
CA VAL A 293 -14.88 3.45 27.19
C VAL A 293 -14.67 2.65 28.50
N ARG A 294 -15.59 2.78 29.48
CA ARG A 294 -15.46 2.17 30.83
C ARG A 294 -15.36 0.65 30.78
N ASP A 295 -16.12 0.02 29.89
CA ASP A 295 -16.11 -1.43 29.63
C ASP A 295 -14.76 -1.91 29.09
N LEU A 296 -14.20 -1.21 28.10
CA LEU A 296 -12.91 -1.53 27.49
C LEU A 296 -11.75 -1.35 28.47
N LEU A 297 -11.76 -0.28 29.28
CA LEU A 297 -10.78 -0.05 30.33
C LEU A 297 -10.84 -1.15 31.42
N TYR A 298 -12.05 -1.52 31.85
CA TYR A 298 -12.25 -2.60 32.81
C TYR A 298 -11.72 -3.96 32.28
N GLN A 299 -12.08 -4.33 31.05
CA GLN A 299 -11.57 -5.53 30.39
C GLN A 299 -10.04 -5.52 30.23
N SER A 300 -9.45 -4.35 29.97
CA SER A 300 -8.00 -4.19 29.86
C SER A 300 -7.29 -4.45 31.20
N TYR A 301 -7.77 -3.87 32.30
CA TYR A 301 -7.21 -4.18 33.62
C TYR A 301 -7.39 -5.65 34.02
N GLN A 302 -8.54 -6.27 33.71
CA GLN A 302 -8.74 -7.72 33.91
C GLN A 302 -7.71 -8.54 33.10
N PHE A 303 -7.50 -8.19 31.84
CA PHE A 303 -6.53 -8.84 30.95
C PHE A 303 -5.09 -8.71 31.46
N HIS A 304 -4.68 -7.58 32.03
CA HIS A 304 -3.35 -7.47 32.64
C HIS A 304 -3.23 -8.17 34.00
N SER A 305 -4.35 -8.44 34.70
CA SER A 305 -4.37 -9.09 36.01
C SER A 305 -4.35 -10.62 35.96
N ALA A 306 -4.71 -11.22 34.82
CA ALA A 306 -4.80 -12.67 34.64
C ALA A 306 -4.04 -13.15 33.41
N SER A 307 -3.66 -14.44 33.39
CA SER A 307 -3.12 -15.06 32.18
C SER A 307 -4.15 -15.04 31.04
N PRO A 308 -3.77 -14.67 29.81
CA PRO A 308 -4.67 -14.72 28.64
C PRO A 308 -5.30 -16.10 28.40
N LEU A 309 -4.55 -17.18 28.67
CA LEU A 309 -5.04 -18.56 28.59
C LEU A 309 -6.11 -18.90 29.64
N HIS A 310 -6.08 -18.21 30.79
CA HIS A 310 -7.13 -18.32 31.80
C HIS A 310 -8.34 -17.49 31.39
N MET A 311 -8.14 -16.26 30.91
CA MET A 311 -9.21 -15.38 30.43
C MET A 311 -9.99 -16.02 29.26
N ALA A 312 -9.29 -16.67 28.32
CA ALA A 312 -9.87 -17.38 27.17
C ALA A 312 -10.77 -18.58 27.53
N LYS A 313 -10.83 -19.00 28.81
CA LYS A 313 -11.79 -20.01 29.29
C LYS A 313 -13.18 -19.43 29.57
N TYR A 314 -13.26 -18.12 29.83
CA TYR A 314 -14.46 -17.43 30.31
C TYR A 314 -14.94 -16.33 29.35
N PHE A 315 -14.03 -15.75 28.57
CA PHE A 315 -14.30 -14.66 27.64
C PHE A 315 -13.75 -14.99 26.24
N ASP A 316 -14.34 -14.42 25.20
CA ASP A 316 -13.76 -14.51 23.86
C ASP A 316 -12.59 -13.54 23.74
N VAL A 317 -11.38 -14.11 23.67
CA VAL A 317 -10.12 -13.37 23.52
C VAL A 317 -9.75 -13.21 22.04
N ASN A 318 -10.50 -13.79 21.09
CA ASN A 318 -10.26 -13.69 19.65
C ASN A 318 -10.82 -12.40 19.02
N CYS A 319 -10.83 -11.29 19.76
CA CYS A 319 -11.24 -9.99 19.27
C CYS A 319 -10.04 -9.05 19.09
N SER A 320 -10.21 -8.00 18.28
CA SER A 320 -9.14 -7.05 17.94
C SER A 320 -8.53 -6.34 19.15
N LEU A 321 -9.26 -6.24 20.27
CA LEU A 321 -8.82 -5.63 21.53
C LEU A 321 -7.58 -6.33 22.12
N PHE A 322 -7.53 -7.67 22.07
CA PHE A 322 -6.46 -8.47 22.69
C PHE A 322 -5.35 -8.89 21.71
N MET A 323 -5.44 -8.44 20.46
CA MET A 323 -4.44 -8.70 19.43
C MET A 323 -3.58 -7.45 19.18
N PRO A 324 -2.24 -7.50 19.35
CA PRO A 324 -1.39 -6.36 19.03
C PRO A 324 -1.37 -6.05 17.52
N ARG A 325 -1.17 -4.78 17.19
CA ARG A 325 -0.82 -4.34 15.82
C ARG A 325 0.67 -4.62 15.54
N ASN A 326 1.22 -4.09 14.45
CA ASN A 326 2.64 -4.25 14.12
C ASN A 326 3.47 -3.18 14.86
N TYR A 327 3.65 -3.35 16.17
CA TYR A 327 4.39 -2.40 16.99
C TYR A 327 5.91 -2.51 16.79
N LEU A 328 6.57 -1.38 16.55
CA LEU A 328 8.02 -1.24 16.35
C LEU A 328 8.81 -1.17 17.67
N SER A 329 8.12 -1.04 18.81
CA SER A 329 8.72 -1.05 20.15
C SER A 329 9.56 -2.32 20.42
N PRO A 330 10.70 -2.22 21.13
CA PRO A 330 11.52 -3.37 21.54
C PRO A 330 10.78 -4.46 22.34
N ALA A 331 9.60 -4.16 22.90
CA ALA A 331 8.75 -5.16 23.53
C ALA A 331 8.26 -6.24 22.54
N TRP A 332 8.09 -5.87 21.28
CA TRP A 332 7.43 -6.66 20.23
C TRP A 332 8.35 -7.07 19.09
N GLY A 333 9.58 -6.57 19.05
CA GLY A 333 10.45 -6.78 17.91
C GLY A 333 11.83 -6.14 18.04
N SER A 334 12.59 -6.19 16.95
CA SER A 334 13.90 -5.57 16.87
C SER A 334 14.18 -5.02 15.47
N PRO A 335 14.76 -3.82 15.33
CA PRO A 335 15.39 -3.43 14.08
C PRO A 335 16.58 -4.36 13.79
N TRP A 336 16.85 -4.60 12.51
CA TRP A 336 18.01 -5.36 12.04
C TRP A 336 18.55 -4.74 10.75
N VAL A 337 19.81 -4.29 10.79
CA VAL A 337 20.51 -3.75 9.62
C VAL A 337 21.49 -4.81 9.11
N ILE A 338 21.34 -5.17 7.83
CA ILE A 338 22.16 -6.17 7.16
C ILE A 338 23.10 -5.45 6.19
N ASN A 339 24.34 -5.26 6.62
CA ASN A 339 25.39 -4.64 5.80
C ASN A 339 25.87 -5.61 4.71
N ASN A 340 25.90 -5.18 3.44
CA ASN A 340 26.30 -6.00 2.29
C ASN A 340 25.55 -7.36 2.20
N PRO A 341 24.21 -7.36 2.01
CA PRO A 341 23.38 -8.56 2.12
C PRO A 341 23.80 -9.72 1.21
N MET A 342 24.40 -9.47 0.04
CA MET A 342 24.71 -10.52 -0.94
C MET A 342 25.95 -11.39 -0.61
N ARG A 343 26.75 -11.08 0.42
CA ARG A 343 28.00 -11.82 0.69
C ARG A 343 27.77 -13.09 1.49
N ASP A 344 27.40 -12.93 2.75
CA ASP A 344 27.47 -13.96 3.78
C ASP A 344 26.13 -14.05 4.51
N ASP A 345 25.80 -15.24 5.00
CA ASP A 345 24.68 -15.43 5.92
C ASP A 345 24.88 -14.59 7.17
N ARG A 346 23.82 -13.92 7.63
CA ARG A 346 23.82 -13.08 8.83
C ARG A 346 22.81 -13.62 9.82
N SER A 347 23.20 -13.74 11.09
CA SER A 347 22.28 -14.05 12.17
C SER A 347 22.31 -12.96 13.24
N THR A 348 21.20 -12.81 13.95
CA THR A 348 21.10 -12.01 15.17
C THR A 348 20.06 -12.59 16.12
N SER A 349 20.27 -12.39 17.42
CA SER A 349 19.35 -12.82 18.47
C SER A 349 18.75 -11.62 19.19
N PHE A 350 17.43 -11.62 19.40
CA PHE A 350 16.72 -10.56 20.12
C PHE A 350 15.69 -11.15 21.09
N GLN A 351 15.12 -10.32 21.96
CA GLN A 351 14.11 -10.74 22.94
C GLN A 351 12.82 -9.94 22.77
N THR A 352 11.68 -10.61 22.88
CA THR A 352 10.35 -9.99 22.95
C THR A 352 9.65 -10.37 24.26
N GLN A 353 8.55 -9.69 24.58
CA GLN A 353 7.60 -10.18 25.59
C GLN A 353 6.96 -11.50 25.12
N LEU A 354 6.55 -12.35 26.06
CA LEU A 354 5.73 -13.53 25.75
C LEU A 354 4.30 -13.14 25.34
N GLY A 355 3.77 -12.09 25.96
CA GLY A 355 2.37 -11.72 25.90
C GLY A 355 2.12 -10.25 26.19
N PRO A 356 0.97 -9.68 25.80
CA PRO A 356 0.60 -8.29 26.10
C PRO A 356 0.08 -8.11 27.53
N SER A 357 -0.31 -9.21 28.20
CA SER A 357 -0.80 -9.17 29.57
C SER A 357 0.30 -8.77 30.56
N GLY A 358 -0.07 -7.96 31.56
CA GLY A 358 0.80 -7.61 32.69
C GLY A 358 1.28 -8.83 33.48
N HIS A 359 0.50 -9.92 33.49
CA HIS A 359 0.90 -11.22 34.04
C HIS A 359 2.20 -11.75 33.41
N ASP A 360 2.37 -11.55 32.10
CA ASP A 360 3.52 -12.05 31.33
C ASP A 360 4.63 -11.00 31.18
N ALA A 361 4.52 -9.83 31.83
CA ALA A 361 5.44 -8.69 31.68
C ALA A 361 6.90 -9.00 32.08
N ASN A 362 7.14 -10.03 32.90
CA ASN A 362 8.48 -10.53 33.24
C ASN A 362 8.95 -11.70 32.36
N LYS A 363 8.06 -12.31 31.57
CA LYS A 363 8.41 -13.42 30.68
C LYS A 363 8.97 -12.86 29.36
N ARG A 364 10.10 -13.41 28.91
CA ARG A 364 10.77 -13.02 27.66
C ARG A 364 10.97 -14.24 26.79
N VAL A 365 10.79 -14.06 25.49
CA VAL A 365 11.10 -15.07 24.47
C VAL A 365 12.33 -14.60 23.73
N THR A 366 13.37 -15.44 23.68
CA THR A 366 14.56 -15.18 22.85
C THR A 366 14.34 -15.77 21.46
N TRP A 367 14.60 -14.97 20.43
CA TRP A 367 14.43 -15.32 19.02
C TRP A 367 15.78 -15.32 18.32
N ASN A 368 16.04 -16.36 17.54
CA ASN A 368 17.14 -16.41 16.59
C ASN A 368 16.60 -16.06 15.21
N SER A 369 17.25 -15.10 14.56
CA SER A 369 16.97 -14.74 13.17
C SER A 369 18.20 -15.01 12.30
N LEU A 370 17.97 -15.53 11.09
CA LEU A 370 18.99 -15.86 10.09
C LEU A 370 18.53 -15.34 8.74
N PHE A 371 19.37 -14.57 8.07
CA PHE A 371 19.20 -14.10 6.71
C PHE A 371 20.27 -14.77 5.86
N SER A 372 19.85 -15.47 4.83
CA SER A 372 20.71 -16.20 3.91
C SER A 372 20.43 -15.68 2.49
N PRO A 373 21.38 -14.99 1.83
CA PRO A 373 21.17 -14.51 0.47
C PRO A 373 21.15 -15.64 -0.58
N ARG A 374 21.67 -16.82 -0.25
CA ARG A 374 21.81 -17.96 -1.18
C ARG A 374 21.30 -19.26 -0.54
N TRP A 375 20.05 -19.26 -0.07
CA TRP A 375 19.49 -20.42 0.61
C TRP A 375 19.30 -21.59 -0.36
N LEU A 376 19.91 -22.72 -0.05
CA LEU A 376 19.66 -24.00 -0.71
C LEU A 376 18.69 -24.85 0.14
N PRO A 377 17.57 -25.34 -0.45
CA PRO A 377 16.70 -26.32 0.20
C PRO A 377 17.49 -27.53 0.70
N LEU A 378 17.02 -28.17 1.79
CA LEU A 378 17.70 -29.34 2.38
C LEU A 378 17.94 -30.47 1.36
N SER A 379 17.05 -30.64 0.37
CA SER A 379 17.17 -31.60 -0.73
C SER A 379 18.24 -31.25 -1.79
N MET A 380 18.73 -30.01 -1.83
CA MET A 380 19.76 -29.52 -2.75
C MET A 380 21.08 -29.16 -2.05
N ARG A 381 21.18 -29.38 -0.74
CA ARG A 381 22.46 -29.24 -0.04
C ARG A 381 23.38 -30.40 -0.45
N PRO A 382 24.66 -30.13 -0.80
CA PRO A 382 25.62 -31.19 -0.99
C PRO A 382 25.69 -32.04 0.30
N MET A 383 25.43 -33.34 0.17
CA MET A 383 25.84 -34.30 1.20
C MET A 383 27.36 -34.18 1.32
N TYR A 384 27.85 -33.72 2.47
CA TYR A 384 29.29 -33.61 2.70
C TYR A 384 29.92 -35.00 2.63
N SER A 385 30.66 -35.26 1.55
CA SER A 385 31.76 -36.21 1.59
C SER A 385 32.81 -35.66 2.55
N GLU A 386 33.10 -36.39 3.63
CA GLU A 386 34.27 -36.05 4.44
C GLU A 386 35.55 -36.11 3.60
N GLN A 387 36.53 -35.29 3.99
CA GLN A 387 37.87 -35.16 3.42
C GLN A 387 37.95 -34.41 2.08
N GLY A 388 38.72 -33.31 2.08
CA GLY A 388 39.10 -32.58 0.86
C GLY A 388 38.92 -31.08 1.00
N SER A 389 40.02 -30.34 1.15
CA SER A 389 40.04 -28.89 1.20
C SER A 389 39.69 -28.27 -0.17
N THR A 390 38.41 -28.14 -0.46
CA THR A 390 37.89 -27.36 -1.60
C THR A 390 36.94 -26.28 -1.10
N GLN A 391 37.16 -25.06 -1.58
CA GLN A 391 36.28 -23.92 -1.34
C GLN A 391 34.86 -24.29 -1.79
N PRO A 392 33.79 -23.95 -1.04
CA PRO A 392 32.43 -24.23 -1.48
C PRO A 392 32.21 -23.54 -2.83
N THR A 393 31.92 -24.35 -3.85
CA THR A 393 31.66 -23.89 -5.22
C THR A 393 30.52 -22.88 -5.20
N ARG A 394 30.65 -21.80 -5.97
CA ARG A 394 29.58 -20.80 -6.11
C ARG A 394 28.40 -21.44 -6.85
N VAL A 395 27.43 -21.95 -6.10
CA VAL A 395 26.16 -22.42 -6.63
C VAL A 395 25.28 -21.20 -6.93
N ASP A 396 25.24 -20.79 -8.20
CA ASP A 396 24.23 -19.84 -8.68
C ASP A 396 22.84 -20.51 -8.62
N GLY A 397 21.86 -19.83 -8.01
CA GLY A 397 20.48 -20.32 -7.87
C GLY A 397 19.91 -20.34 -6.45
N GLY A 398 20.70 -20.03 -5.41
CA GLY A 398 20.17 -19.86 -4.05
C GLY A 398 19.21 -18.66 -3.96
N ARG A 399 18.05 -18.83 -3.31
CA ARG A 399 17.06 -17.76 -3.10
C ARG A 399 17.37 -16.95 -1.84
N LEU A 400 16.97 -15.67 -1.83
CA LEU A 400 16.94 -14.86 -0.61
C LEU A 400 15.96 -15.48 0.39
N ARG A 401 16.38 -15.65 1.65
CA ARG A 401 15.51 -16.13 2.71
C ARG A 401 15.84 -15.49 4.06
N ILE A 402 14.79 -15.22 4.83
CA ILE A 402 14.87 -14.90 6.25
C ILE A 402 14.20 -16.03 7.05
N ILE A 403 14.82 -16.44 8.16
CA ILE A 403 14.33 -17.48 9.08
C ILE A 403 14.27 -16.88 10.48
N ILE A 404 13.15 -17.06 11.19
CA ILE A 404 12.93 -16.57 12.57
C ILE A 404 12.38 -17.72 13.41
N THR A 405 13.17 -18.20 14.37
CA THR A 405 12.86 -19.33 15.26
C THR A 405 13.04 -18.95 16.73
N PRO A 406 12.25 -19.51 17.65
CA PRO A 406 12.49 -19.32 19.08
C PRO A 406 13.77 -20.07 19.48
N ALA A 407 14.64 -19.44 20.26
CA ALA A 407 15.94 -20.01 20.64
C ALA A 407 15.82 -21.15 21.67
N THR A 408 14.73 -21.19 22.43
CA THR A 408 14.46 -22.17 23.50
C THR A 408 12.97 -22.47 23.55
N SER A 409 12.56 -23.74 23.52
CA SER A 409 11.16 -24.14 23.73
C SER A 409 10.83 -24.19 25.22
N SER A 410 10.01 -23.26 25.73
CA SER A 410 9.46 -23.34 27.11
C SER A 410 8.07 -23.95 27.12
N ALA A 411 7.71 -24.61 28.24
CA ALA A 411 6.33 -24.97 28.55
C ALA A 411 5.40 -23.73 28.65
N ASP A 412 5.95 -22.54 28.93
CA ASP A 412 5.23 -21.26 28.90
C ASP A 412 4.62 -20.93 27.52
N PHE A 413 5.06 -21.60 26.44
CA PHE A 413 4.54 -21.37 25.10
C PHE A 413 3.26 -22.19 24.80
N ALA A 414 2.84 -23.08 25.72
CA ALA A 414 1.69 -23.93 25.52
C ALA A 414 0.40 -23.11 25.31
N GLY A 415 -0.18 -23.19 24.11
CA GLY A 415 -1.38 -22.44 23.73
C GLY A 415 -1.12 -21.02 23.19
N VAL A 416 0.13 -20.66 22.90
CA VAL A 416 0.48 -19.39 22.23
C VAL A 416 1.18 -19.69 20.92
N SER A 417 0.60 -19.27 19.79
CA SER A 417 1.29 -19.24 18.50
C SER A 417 1.88 -17.84 18.26
N PHE A 418 2.84 -17.71 17.34
CA PHE A 418 3.51 -16.43 17.08
C PHE A 418 3.47 -16.11 15.59
N GLN A 419 2.81 -15.01 15.23
CA GLN A 419 2.91 -14.44 13.90
C GLN A 419 4.17 -13.56 13.85
N LYS A 420 5.04 -13.83 12.87
CA LYS A 420 6.24 -13.03 12.63
C LYS A 420 5.96 -12.13 11.44
N THR A 421 6.35 -10.87 11.54
CA THR A 421 6.19 -9.86 10.50
C THR A 421 7.53 -9.21 10.24
N VAL A 422 8.03 -9.29 9.00
CA VAL A 422 9.27 -8.64 8.57
C VAL A 422 8.91 -7.41 7.76
N VAL A 423 9.23 -6.26 8.33
CA VAL A 423 9.04 -4.93 7.74
C VAL A 423 10.33 -4.56 7.01
N VAL A 424 10.25 -4.32 5.70
CA VAL A 424 11.39 -3.87 4.88
C VAL A 424 11.31 -2.36 4.74
N MET A 425 12.34 -1.68 5.24
CA MET A 425 12.44 -0.23 5.22
C MET A 425 13.43 0.21 4.13
N ALA A 426 13.04 1.22 3.36
CA ALA A 426 13.84 1.83 2.32
C ALA A 426 13.95 3.34 2.55
N ARG A 427 14.95 3.99 1.95
CA ARG A 427 15.10 5.45 2.01
C ARG A 427 14.55 6.07 0.73
N LYS A 428 13.64 7.02 0.87
CA LYS A 428 13.00 7.73 -0.23
C LYS A 428 13.00 9.22 0.05
N GLN A 429 13.61 9.99 -0.86
CA GLN A 429 13.81 11.45 -0.72
C GLN A 429 14.34 11.86 0.68
N GLY A 430 15.27 11.07 1.23
CA GLY A 430 15.88 11.31 2.54
C GLY A 430 15.17 10.67 3.74
N LYS A 431 13.85 10.44 3.69
CA LYS A 431 13.04 9.83 4.76
C LYS A 431 13.11 8.29 4.71
N MET A 432 13.07 7.64 5.87
CA MET A 432 12.91 6.18 5.96
C MET A 432 11.43 5.83 5.88
N VAL A 433 11.06 4.91 4.99
CA VAL A 433 9.69 4.48 4.76
C VAL A 433 9.59 2.96 4.64
N VAL A 434 8.49 2.39 5.11
CA VAL A 434 8.17 0.98 4.91
C VAL A 434 7.77 0.76 3.45
N ARG A 435 8.51 -0.12 2.76
CA ARG A 435 8.29 -0.47 1.35
C ARG A 435 7.54 -1.79 1.18
N HIS A 436 7.82 -2.77 2.04
CA HIS A 436 7.18 -4.10 2.01
C HIS A 436 6.99 -4.65 3.42
N VAL A 437 5.95 -5.46 3.60
CA VAL A 437 5.62 -6.13 4.87
C VAL A 437 5.32 -7.59 4.58
N TYR A 438 6.13 -8.50 5.12
CA TYR A 438 5.96 -9.95 4.94
C TYR A 438 5.42 -10.57 6.24
N ASN A 439 4.30 -11.28 6.17
CA ASN A 439 3.66 -11.92 7.33
C ASN A 439 3.80 -13.44 7.28
N PHE A 440 4.29 -14.05 8.36
CA PHE A 440 4.58 -15.47 8.50
C PHE A 440 3.81 -16.05 9.69
N HIS A 441 2.95 -17.04 9.45
CA HIS A 441 2.00 -17.56 10.46
C HIS A 441 2.54 -18.73 11.30
N GLN A 442 3.57 -19.45 10.82
CA GLN A 442 4.15 -20.60 11.52
C GLN A 442 5.68 -20.60 11.39
N SER A 443 6.23 -21.36 10.44
CA SER A 443 7.64 -21.28 10.07
C SER A 443 7.83 -20.22 8.98
N THR A 444 8.94 -19.52 9.06
CA THR A 444 9.56 -18.80 7.94
C THR A 444 10.25 -19.77 6.97
N GLU A 445 10.28 -21.07 7.28
CA GLU A 445 10.94 -22.10 6.48
C GLU A 445 10.08 -22.63 5.31
N GLU A 446 8.79 -22.27 5.26
CA GLU A 446 7.86 -22.66 4.20
C GLU A 446 7.63 -21.58 3.15
N THR A 447 7.93 -20.31 3.44
CA THR A 447 7.74 -19.22 2.48
C THR A 447 8.90 -19.14 1.49
N GLY A 448 8.59 -19.19 0.19
CA GLY A 448 9.57 -19.27 -0.90
C GLY A 448 10.00 -17.93 -1.48
N ASP A 449 9.23 -16.85 -1.21
CA ASP A 449 9.26 -15.63 -2.02
C ASP A 449 9.56 -14.34 -1.21
N PHE A 450 10.59 -14.40 -0.36
CA PHE A 450 11.10 -13.19 0.32
C PHE A 450 11.99 -12.38 -0.62
N LEU A 451 11.62 -11.12 -0.91
CA LEU A 451 12.40 -10.17 -1.73
C LEU A 451 12.79 -10.68 -3.14
N VAL A 452 12.00 -11.57 -3.77
CA VAL A 452 12.33 -12.19 -5.08
C VAL A 452 12.56 -11.15 -6.20
N GLU A 453 11.80 -10.06 -6.19
CA GLU A 453 11.89 -8.98 -7.18
C GLU A 453 12.99 -7.94 -6.86
N ALA A 454 13.65 -8.06 -5.70
CA ALA A 454 14.64 -7.08 -5.26
C ALA A 454 16.04 -7.43 -5.82
N ASP A 455 16.51 -6.66 -6.80
CA ASP A 455 17.92 -6.72 -7.23
C ASP A 455 18.81 -6.09 -6.14
N LEU A 456 19.27 -6.91 -5.19
CA LEU A 456 20.20 -6.50 -4.13
C LEU A 456 21.68 -6.44 -4.58
N HIS A 457 22.00 -6.75 -5.84
CA HIS A 457 23.37 -6.62 -6.36
C HIS A 457 23.72 -5.17 -6.67
N ARG A 458 22.75 -4.39 -7.15
CA ARG A 458 22.90 -2.97 -7.46
C ARG A 458 22.92 -2.17 -6.16
N LYS A 459 23.99 -1.39 -5.92
CA LYS A 459 24.03 -0.42 -4.81
C LYS A 459 22.94 0.66 -4.90
N THR A 460 22.40 0.89 -6.10
CA THR A 460 21.27 1.79 -6.38
C THR A 460 19.91 1.11 -6.24
N SER A 461 19.84 -0.10 -5.67
CA SER A 461 18.59 -0.81 -5.43
C SER A 461 17.70 -0.02 -4.48
N GLU A 462 16.42 0.12 -4.83
CA GLU A 462 15.42 0.83 -4.02
C GLU A 462 15.08 0.12 -2.69
N TYR A 463 15.71 -1.04 -2.43
CA TYR A 463 15.61 -1.83 -1.20
C TYR A 463 16.82 -1.63 -0.28
N LEU A 464 17.88 -0.95 -0.75
CA LEU A 464 19.10 -0.69 0.00
C LEU A 464 19.20 0.77 0.42
N VAL A 465 19.70 0.99 1.62
CA VAL A 465 20.07 2.32 2.13
C VAL A 465 21.57 2.28 2.40
N ASP A 466 22.33 3.10 1.69
CA ASP A 466 23.78 3.20 1.81
C ASP A 466 24.52 1.84 1.65
N GLY A 467 23.93 0.91 0.88
CA GLY A 467 24.43 -0.45 0.64
C GLY A 467 24.00 -1.51 1.67
N SER A 468 23.12 -1.15 2.60
CA SER A 468 22.61 -2.02 3.66
C SER A 468 21.10 -2.23 3.53
N LEU A 469 20.63 -3.43 3.89
CA LEU A 469 19.21 -3.75 3.93
C LEU A 469 18.67 -3.46 5.34
N HIS A 470 17.67 -2.59 5.45
CA HIS A 470 17.07 -2.20 6.73
C HIS A 470 15.77 -2.97 6.95
N LEU A 471 15.77 -3.83 7.97
CA LEU A 471 14.63 -4.64 8.38
C LEU A 471 14.17 -4.23 9.78
N HIS A 472 12.90 -4.47 10.08
CA HIS A 472 12.41 -4.58 11.45
C HIS A 472 11.61 -5.87 11.57
N ILE A 473 11.95 -6.70 12.55
CA ILE A 473 11.25 -7.95 12.84
C ILE A 473 10.29 -7.68 13.99
N VAL A 474 9.00 -7.76 13.71
CA VAL A 474 7.93 -7.78 14.74
C VAL A 474 7.49 -9.23 14.95
N VAL A 475 7.35 -9.65 16.20
CA VAL A 475 6.82 -10.96 16.56
C VAL A 475 5.68 -10.76 17.55
N LYS A 476 4.46 -11.14 17.13
CA LYS A 476 3.26 -10.97 17.93
C LYS A 476 2.64 -12.31 18.35
N PRO A 477 2.27 -12.47 19.62
CA PRO A 477 1.56 -13.63 20.11
C PRO A 477 0.13 -13.63 19.57
N LEU A 478 -0.33 -14.82 19.21
CA LEU A 478 -1.71 -15.14 18.86
C LEU A 478 -2.20 -16.17 19.89
N TYR A 479 -3.12 -15.76 20.75
CA TYR A 479 -3.79 -16.65 21.72
C TYR A 479 -4.90 -17.47 21.06
N GLN A 480 -4.65 -17.94 19.85
CA GLN A 480 -5.64 -18.63 19.06
C GLN A 480 -6.04 -19.90 19.82
N THR A 481 -7.33 -19.99 20.15
CA THR A 481 -7.90 -21.19 20.74
C THR A 481 -7.56 -22.39 19.86
N LEU A 482 -7.37 -23.57 20.48
CA LEU A 482 -7.17 -24.84 19.79
C LEU A 482 -8.46 -25.28 19.07
N ILE A 483 -8.84 -24.56 18.01
CA ILE A 483 -9.99 -24.83 17.14
C ILE A 483 -9.66 -26.03 16.24
N ALA A 484 -9.56 -27.20 16.87
CA ALA A 484 -9.52 -28.52 16.22
C ALA A 484 -9.77 -29.69 17.20
N THR A 485 -9.72 -29.48 18.53
CA THR A 485 -9.86 -30.57 19.51
C THR A 485 -10.86 -30.29 20.64
N LYS A 486 -12.11 -29.98 20.27
CA LYS A 486 -13.25 -30.58 20.97
C LYS A 486 -13.77 -31.71 20.09
N LYS A 487 -13.62 -32.95 20.58
CA LYS A 487 -14.38 -34.11 20.09
C LYS A 487 -15.81 -34.04 20.61
#